data_AF-A0A7Y3FX75-F1
#
_entry.id   AF-A0A7Y3FX75-F1
#
_cell.length_a   1.000
_cell.length_b   1.000
_cell.length_c   1.000
_cell.angle_alpha   90.00
_cell.angle_beta   90.00
_cell.angle_gamma   90.00
#
_symmetry.space_group_name_H-M   'P 1'
#
loop_
_entity.id
_entity.type
_entity.pdbx_description
1 polymer ?
#
loop_
_entity_poly.entity_id
_entity_poly.type
_entity_poly.pdbx_seq_one_letter_code
_entity_poly.pdbx_strand_id
1 'polypeptide(L)'
;MKVYFHPDFYSVYTGDPAAAAGRMEAVVNTISPYVDIQTFSPATEEDLQAPHSKDHIESVRSRGLYDIATLAAGGAICAAETGMSEPSFALIRPPGHHASADSCWGFCYFNNMAVSLYWLKSTGRMETAFILDFDLHYGDGNVNILGDESWVDILNPESYHRQSYLEEVKQALDATTADVIAVSAGFDNHAQDWG
;
A
#
# COMPACT_ATOMS: atom_id res chain seq x y z
N MET A 1 -9.33 1.40 16.16
CA MET A 1 -8.86 1.58 14.76
C MET A 1 -9.34 0.37 13.97
N LYS A 2 -9.88 0.60 12.77
CA LYS A 2 -10.28 -0.49 11.87
C LYS A 2 -9.05 -1.00 11.11
N VAL A 3 -8.92 -2.33 11.04
CA VAL A 3 -7.87 -3.01 10.29
C VAL A 3 -8.50 -3.93 9.27
N TYR A 4 -8.13 -3.78 8.01
CA TYR A 4 -8.59 -4.65 6.93
C TYR A 4 -7.61 -5.81 6.74
N PHE A 5 -8.06 -7.03 7.03
CA PHE A 5 -7.27 -8.26 6.87
C PHE A 5 -8.14 -9.41 6.33
N HIS A 6 -7.57 -10.25 5.47
CA HIS A 6 -8.22 -11.46 4.95
C HIS A 6 -7.39 -12.71 5.25
N PRO A 7 -8.01 -13.83 5.70
CA PRO A 7 -7.30 -15.08 6.02
C PRO A 7 -6.43 -15.65 4.88
N ASP A 8 -6.79 -15.39 3.62
CA ASP A 8 -6.01 -15.86 2.47
C ASP A 8 -4.58 -15.31 2.45
N PHE A 9 -4.31 -14.19 3.15
CA PHE A 9 -2.97 -13.66 3.32
C PHE A 9 -2.05 -14.56 4.17
N TYR A 10 -2.57 -15.59 4.84
CA TYR A 10 -1.75 -16.65 5.45
C TYR A 10 -1.17 -17.62 4.41
N SER A 11 -1.69 -17.63 3.19
CA SER A 11 -1.24 -18.55 2.14
C SER A 11 0.12 -18.12 1.57
N VAL A 12 1.00 -19.10 1.35
CA VAL A 12 2.25 -18.92 0.61
C VAL A 12 1.94 -19.01 -0.88
N TYR A 13 1.73 -17.85 -1.53
CA TYR A 13 1.34 -17.76 -2.95
C TYR A 13 2.52 -17.78 -3.94
N THR A 14 3.75 -17.66 -3.44
CA THR A 14 4.99 -17.66 -4.24
C THR A 14 6.19 -17.96 -3.33
N GLY A 15 7.38 -18.12 -3.90
CA GLY A 15 8.61 -18.47 -3.19
C GLY A 15 9.40 -17.28 -2.60
N ASP A 16 8.86 -16.07 -2.62
CA ASP A 16 9.57 -14.87 -2.13
C ASP A 16 9.37 -14.61 -0.62
N PRO A 17 10.24 -13.79 0.01
CA PRO A 17 10.17 -13.50 1.45
C PRO A 17 8.92 -12.73 1.88
N ALA A 18 8.31 -11.92 1.00
CA ALA A 18 7.05 -11.25 1.31
C ALA A 18 5.91 -12.27 1.43
N ALA A 19 6.01 -13.37 0.69
CA ALA A 19 5.07 -14.47 0.71
C ALA A 19 5.27 -15.49 1.84
N ALA A 20 6.32 -15.35 2.67
CA ALA A 20 6.66 -16.33 3.69
C ALA A 20 5.56 -16.47 4.76
N ALA A 21 5.35 -17.69 5.24
CA ALA A 21 4.48 -17.97 6.38
C ALA A 21 5.04 -17.33 7.67
N GLY A 22 4.16 -17.01 8.62
CA GLY A 22 4.52 -16.42 9.91
C GLY A 22 4.53 -14.89 9.93
N ARG A 23 4.67 -14.20 8.78
CA ARG A 23 4.66 -12.72 8.72
C ARG A 23 3.33 -12.14 9.15
N MET A 24 2.23 -12.60 8.55
CA MET A 24 0.89 -12.08 8.86
C MET A 24 0.40 -12.59 10.21
N GLU A 25 0.71 -13.84 10.55
CA GLU A 25 0.36 -14.49 11.80
C GLU A 25 0.94 -13.71 12.98
N ALA A 26 2.22 -13.33 12.92
CA ALA A 26 2.86 -12.54 13.95
C ALA A 26 2.18 -11.18 14.15
N VAL A 27 1.88 -10.47 13.06
CA VAL A 27 1.21 -9.16 13.14
C VAL A 27 -0.21 -9.30 13.68
N VAL A 28 -1.02 -10.20 13.12
CA VAL A 28 -2.41 -10.42 13.55
C VAL A 28 -2.49 -10.85 15.02
N ASN A 29 -1.63 -11.78 15.46
CA ASN A 29 -1.58 -12.19 16.87
C ASN A 29 -1.22 -11.02 17.80
N THR A 30 -0.38 -10.09 17.34
CA THR A 30 0.05 -8.92 18.11
C THR A 30 -1.05 -7.86 18.22
N ILE A 31 -1.74 -7.56 17.11
CA ILE A 31 -2.65 -6.41 17.05
C ILE A 31 -4.11 -6.76 17.37
N SER A 32 -4.53 -8.01 17.18
CA SER A 32 -5.95 -8.41 17.29
C SER A 32 -6.63 -8.07 18.62
N PRO A 33 -5.96 -8.01 19.79
CA PRO A 33 -6.61 -7.56 21.03
C PRO A 33 -6.95 -6.06 21.06
N TYR A 34 -6.39 -5.26 20.14
CA TYR A 34 -6.42 -3.80 20.17
C TYR A 34 -7.16 -3.16 18.99
N VAL A 35 -7.53 -3.94 17.98
CA VAL A 35 -8.10 -3.44 16.72
C VAL A 35 -9.38 -4.18 16.36
N ASP A 36 -10.17 -3.53 15.52
CA ASP A 36 -11.36 -4.15 14.94
C ASP A 36 -11.03 -4.66 13.54
N ILE A 37 -10.95 -5.99 13.37
CA ILE A 37 -10.61 -6.61 12.09
C ILE A 37 -11.86 -6.66 11.20
N GLN A 38 -11.77 -6.01 10.04
CA GLN A 38 -12.84 -5.89 9.07
C GLN A 38 -12.61 -6.81 7.86
N THR A 39 -13.70 -7.35 7.34
CA THR A 39 -13.74 -8.08 6.07
C THR A 39 -13.93 -7.11 4.90
N PHE A 40 -13.50 -7.50 3.71
CA PHE A 40 -13.62 -6.71 2.49
C PHE A 40 -13.67 -7.63 1.25
N SER A 41 -13.93 -7.04 0.09
CA SER A 41 -13.93 -7.74 -1.20
C SER A 41 -12.70 -7.35 -2.03
N PRO A 42 -12.26 -8.21 -2.96
CA PRO A 42 -11.20 -7.85 -3.91
C PRO A 42 -11.55 -6.60 -4.73
N ALA A 43 -10.53 -5.88 -5.16
CA ALA A 43 -10.66 -4.80 -6.13
C ALA A 43 -11.24 -5.35 -7.45
N THR A 44 -12.08 -4.56 -8.10
CA THR A 44 -12.62 -4.88 -9.43
C THR A 44 -11.56 -4.66 -10.50
N GLU A 45 -11.79 -5.20 -11.70
CA GLU A 45 -10.89 -4.94 -12.82
C GLU A 45 -10.90 -3.46 -13.24
N GLU A 46 -12.01 -2.75 -13.05
CA GLU A 46 -12.10 -1.29 -13.27
C GLU A 46 -11.18 -0.53 -12.32
N ASP A 47 -11.15 -0.92 -11.04
CA ASP A 47 -10.26 -0.31 -10.04
C ASP A 47 -8.78 -0.50 -10.40
N LEU A 48 -8.42 -1.65 -10.97
CA LEU A 48 -7.04 -1.94 -11.39
C LEU A 48 -6.65 -1.21 -12.67
N GLN A 49 -7.59 -1.03 -13.60
CA GLN A 49 -7.35 -0.34 -14.86
C GLN A 49 -7.10 1.16 -14.69
N ALA A 50 -7.41 1.73 -13.53
CA ALA A 50 -7.11 3.13 -13.24
C ALA A 50 -5.58 3.40 -13.18
N PRO A 51 -4.78 2.67 -12.38
CA PRO A 51 -3.32 2.83 -12.37
C PRO A 51 -2.54 1.85 -13.26
N HIS A 52 -3.14 0.79 -13.79
CA HIS A 52 -2.41 -0.26 -14.53
C HIS A 52 -2.95 -0.50 -15.93
N SER A 53 -2.08 -0.87 -16.87
CA SER A 53 -2.54 -1.34 -18.18
C SER A 53 -3.17 -2.72 -18.11
N LYS A 54 -4.02 -2.99 -19.10
CA LYS A 54 -4.64 -4.30 -19.31
C LYS A 54 -3.61 -5.41 -19.51
N ASP A 55 -2.51 -5.11 -20.21
CA ASP A 55 -1.44 -6.07 -20.47
C ASP A 55 -0.72 -6.46 -19.18
N HIS A 56 -0.49 -5.50 -18.27
CA HIS A 56 0.07 -5.79 -16.95
C HIS A 56 -0.88 -6.62 -16.09
N ILE A 57 -2.18 -6.27 -16.08
CA ILE A 57 -3.21 -7.03 -15.36
C ILE A 57 -3.26 -8.49 -15.84
N GLU A 58 -3.24 -8.72 -17.17
CA GLU A 58 -3.23 -10.06 -17.74
C GLU A 58 -1.92 -10.80 -17.45
N SER A 59 -0.78 -10.11 -17.44
CA SER A 59 0.51 -10.68 -17.03
C SER A 59 0.44 -11.22 -15.59
N VAL A 60 -0.07 -10.45 -14.63
CA VAL A 60 -0.26 -10.91 -13.25
C VAL A 60 -1.24 -12.10 -13.17
N ARG A 61 -2.31 -12.08 -13.97
CA ARG A 61 -3.27 -13.20 -14.08
C ARG A 61 -2.62 -14.48 -14.60
N SER A 62 -1.83 -14.39 -15.65
CA SER A 62 -1.13 -15.54 -16.24
C SER A 62 -0.13 -16.20 -15.28
N ARG A 63 0.38 -15.44 -14.29
CA ARG A 63 1.29 -15.91 -13.24
C ARG A 63 0.55 -16.57 -12.06
N GLY A 64 -0.78 -16.60 -12.08
CA GLY A 64 -1.59 -17.17 -10.99
C GLY A 64 -1.67 -16.31 -9.73
N LEU A 65 -1.37 -15.01 -9.86
CA LEU A 65 -1.26 -14.08 -8.72
C LEU A 65 -2.39 -13.07 -8.64
N TYR A 66 -3.31 -13.10 -9.61
CA TYR A 66 -4.40 -12.12 -9.71
C TYR A 66 -5.32 -12.13 -8.48
N ASP A 67 -5.79 -13.29 -8.04
CA ASP A 67 -6.77 -13.36 -6.95
C ASP A 67 -6.23 -12.78 -5.64
N ILE A 68 -4.99 -13.12 -5.27
CA ILE A 68 -4.37 -12.60 -4.04
C ILE A 68 -3.98 -11.12 -4.16
N ALA A 69 -3.53 -10.68 -5.34
CA ALA A 69 -3.15 -9.29 -5.59
C ALA A 69 -4.38 -8.35 -5.64
N THR A 70 -5.47 -8.79 -6.26
CA THR A 70 -6.74 -8.03 -6.26
C THR A 70 -7.35 -7.95 -4.86
N LEU A 71 -7.19 -9.00 -4.04
CA LEU A 71 -7.57 -8.97 -2.64
C LEU A 71 -6.77 -7.91 -1.87
N ALA A 72 -5.45 -7.86 -2.03
CA ALA A 72 -4.62 -6.82 -1.41
C ALA A 72 -5.06 -5.39 -1.81
N ALA A 73 -5.28 -5.16 -3.10
CA ALA A 73 -5.76 -3.87 -3.60
C ALA A 73 -7.16 -3.51 -3.04
N GLY A 74 -8.07 -4.49 -2.91
CA GLY A 74 -9.39 -4.28 -2.32
C GLY A 74 -9.31 -3.88 -0.84
N GLY A 75 -8.41 -4.51 -0.08
CA GLY A 75 -8.15 -4.12 1.32
C GLY A 75 -7.61 -2.70 1.44
N ALA A 76 -6.77 -2.25 0.50
CA ALA A 76 -6.28 -0.88 0.44
C ALA A 76 -7.40 0.14 0.15
N ILE A 77 -8.30 -0.16 -0.80
CA ILE A 77 -9.48 0.67 -1.09
C ILE A 77 -10.33 0.85 0.17
N CYS A 78 -10.68 -0.24 0.86
CA CYS A 78 -11.54 -0.15 2.05
C CYS A 78 -10.87 0.60 3.21
N ALA A 79 -9.56 0.43 3.39
CA ALA A 79 -8.80 1.22 4.35
C ALA A 79 -8.83 2.71 3.99
N ALA A 80 -8.54 3.06 2.74
CA ALA A 80 -8.56 4.43 2.25
C ALA A 80 -9.94 5.09 2.43
N GLU A 81 -11.02 4.38 2.09
CA GLU A 81 -12.40 4.87 2.29
C GLU A 81 -12.69 5.19 3.76
N THR A 82 -12.34 4.29 4.68
CA THR A 82 -12.49 4.54 6.13
C THR A 82 -11.59 5.69 6.58
N GLY A 83 -10.37 5.76 6.02
CA GLY A 83 -9.34 6.76 6.26
C GLY A 83 -9.82 8.20 6.10
N MET A 84 -10.85 8.41 5.28
CA MET A 84 -11.47 9.73 5.09
C MET A 84 -12.23 10.23 6.33
N SER A 85 -12.50 9.37 7.31
CA SER A 85 -13.29 9.70 8.51
C SER A 85 -12.57 9.39 9.81
N GLU A 86 -11.73 8.35 9.83
CA GLU A 86 -10.96 7.92 10.99
C GLU A 86 -9.70 7.19 10.54
N PRO A 87 -8.63 7.15 11.36
CA PRO A 87 -7.46 6.33 11.04
C PRO A 87 -7.85 4.87 10.82
N SER A 88 -7.27 4.27 9.78
CA SER A 88 -7.50 2.89 9.36
C SER A 88 -6.17 2.28 8.90
N PHE A 89 -6.14 0.95 8.77
CA PHE A 89 -4.94 0.25 8.31
C PHE A 89 -5.29 -0.95 7.42
N ALA A 90 -4.64 -1.06 6.26
CA ALA A 90 -4.72 -2.23 5.41
C ALA A 90 -3.57 -3.18 5.76
N LEU A 91 -3.87 -4.28 6.46
CA LEU A 91 -2.91 -5.34 6.72
C LEU A 91 -2.97 -6.36 5.58
N ILE A 92 -2.31 -6.01 4.47
CA ILE A 92 -2.44 -6.69 3.18
C ILE A 92 -1.11 -7.26 2.68
N ARG A 93 -1.21 -8.29 1.84
CA ARG A 93 -0.10 -8.79 1.01
C ARG A 93 -0.68 -9.50 -0.23
N PRO A 94 -0.07 -9.41 -1.42
CA PRO A 94 1.26 -8.85 -1.72
C PRO A 94 1.38 -7.33 -1.52
N PRO A 95 2.60 -6.81 -1.28
CA PRO A 95 2.87 -5.37 -1.21
C PRO A 95 2.65 -4.69 -2.57
N GLY A 96 2.80 -3.36 -2.65
CA GLY A 96 2.45 -2.61 -3.86
C GLY A 96 3.39 -1.52 -4.34
N HIS A 97 4.24 -0.94 -3.48
CA HIS A 97 4.94 0.32 -3.80
C HIS A 97 6.00 0.25 -4.93
N HIS A 98 6.39 -0.95 -5.39
CA HIS A 98 7.27 -1.17 -6.55
C HIS A 98 6.52 -1.47 -7.86
N ALA A 99 5.19 -1.69 -7.81
CA ALA A 99 4.41 -1.95 -9.01
C ALA A 99 4.16 -0.63 -9.75
N SER A 100 4.61 -0.56 -11.02
CA SER A 100 4.35 0.55 -11.94
C SER A 100 3.12 0.23 -12.81
N ALA A 101 2.72 1.17 -13.68
CA ALA A 101 1.54 0.99 -14.53
C ALA A 101 1.62 -0.26 -15.44
N ASP A 102 2.81 -0.50 -16.01
CA ASP A 102 3.05 -1.53 -17.03
C ASP A 102 4.08 -2.60 -16.62
N SER A 103 4.54 -2.58 -15.36
CA SER A 103 5.57 -3.49 -14.89
C SER A 103 5.49 -3.70 -13.37
N CYS A 104 6.08 -4.78 -12.88
CA CYS A 104 6.13 -5.06 -11.46
C CYS A 104 7.42 -5.78 -11.05
N TRP A 105 7.89 -5.48 -9.85
CA TRP A 105 9.07 -6.08 -9.22
C TRP A 105 8.99 -5.91 -7.69
N GLY A 106 10.02 -6.33 -6.94
CA GLY A 106 10.07 -6.14 -5.49
C GLY A 106 8.89 -6.78 -4.74
N PHE A 107 8.45 -7.96 -5.18
CA PHE A 107 7.29 -8.70 -4.65
C PHE A 107 5.94 -7.99 -4.79
N CYS A 108 5.93 -6.80 -5.40
CA CYS A 108 4.73 -6.05 -5.71
C CYS A 108 4.19 -6.52 -7.05
N TYR A 109 2.86 -6.60 -7.18
CA TYR A 109 2.20 -7.01 -8.43
C TYR A 109 1.23 -5.95 -8.92
N PHE A 110 0.36 -5.43 -8.04
CA PHE A 110 -0.43 -4.22 -8.26
C PHE A 110 -0.04 -3.17 -7.24
N ASN A 111 -0.16 -1.89 -7.61
CA ASN A 111 0.14 -0.79 -6.73
C ASN A 111 -1.09 -0.49 -5.86
N ASN A 112 -1.14 -1.13 -4.69
CA ASN A 112 -2.24 -0.99 -3.74
C ASN A 112 -2.52 0.48 -3.38
N MET A 113 -1.46 1.31 -3.25
CA MET A 113 -1.58 2.72 -2.93
C MET A 113 -2.25 3.48 -4.06
N ALA A 114 -1.72 3.37 -5.28
CA ALA A 114 -2.29 4.03 -6.45
C ALA A 114 -3.73 3.59 -6.74
N VAL A 115 -4.04 2.29 -6.65
CA VAL A 115 -5.41 1.79 -6.80
C VAL A 115 -6.36 2.46 -5.79
N SER A 116 -5.96 2.53 -4.52
CA SER A 116 -6.79 3.14 -3.47
C SER A 116 -7.01 4.64 -3.67
N LEU A 117 -5.98 5.36 -4.10
CA LEU A 117 -6.05 6.82 -4.32
C LEU A 117 -6.84 7.17 -5.58
N TYR A 118 -6.65 6.46 -6.69
CA TYR A 118 -7.51 6.65 -7.87
C TYR A 118 -8.98 6.35 -7.55
N TRP A 119 -9.26 5.36 -6.70
CA TRP A 119 -10.62 5.06 -6.26
C TRP A 119 -11.23 6.22 -5.43
N LEU A 120 -10.49 6.77 -4.46
CA LEU A 120 -10.94 7.93 -3.69
C LEU A 120 -11.18 9.15 -4.60
N LYS A 121 -10.29 9.39 -5.56
CA LYS A 121 -10.39 10.50 -6.51
C LYS A 121 -11.60 10.34 -7.44
N SER A 122 -11.79 9.16 -8.03
CA SER A 122 -12.88 8.89 -8.98
C SER A 122 -14.26 8.91 -8.32
N THR A 123 -14.33 8.57 -7.04
CA THR A 123 -15.56 8.64 -6.22
C THR A 123 -15.82 10.01 -5.60
N GLY A 124 -14.96 11.00 -5.87
CA GLY A 124 -15.11 12.38 -5.38
C GLY A 124 -14.94 12.53 -3.87
N ARG A 125 -14.18 11.62 -3.25
CA ARG A 125 -13.95 11.61 -1.79
C ARG A 125 -12.79 12.49 -1.36
N MET A 126 -11.86 12.80 -2.26
CA MET A 126 -10.73 13.70 -2.03
C MET A 126 -10.39 14.47 -3.31
N GLU A 127 -9.74 15.61 -3.16
CA GLU A 127 -9.12 16.34 -4.26
C GLU A 127 -7.61 16.19 -4.30
N THR A 128 -6.96 16.02 -3.15
CA THR A 128 -5.51 15.95 -2.99
C THR A 128 -5.07 14.89 -1.97
N ALA A 129 -3.93 14.25 -2.23
CA ALA A 129 -3.34 13.24 -1.37
C ALA A 129 -1.86 13.54 -1.08
N PHE A 130 -1.42 13.23 0.14
CA PHE A 130 0.00 13.21 0.49
C PHE A 130 0.39 11.79 0.86
N ILE A 131 1.41 11.24 0.20
CA ILE A 131 1.93 9.90 0.45
C ILE A 131 3.21 10.01 1.29
N LEU A 132 3.20 9.38 2.46
CA LEU A 132 4.41 9.08 3.22
C LEU A 132 4.78 7.61 2.98
N ASP A 133 5.84 7.36 2.22
CA ASP A 133 6.40 6.02 2.03
C ASP A 133 7.63 5.87 2.91
N PHE A 134 7.47 5.19 4.05
CA PHE A 134 8.57 4.99 4.99
C PHE A 134 9.20 3.60 4.90
N ASP A 135 8.75 2.76 3.97
CA ASP A 135 9.45 1.53 3.62
C ASP A 135 10.93 1.83 3.35
N LEU A 136 11.82 0.90 3.74
CA LEU A 136 13.26 1.07 3.55
C LEU A 136 13.59 1.20 2.06
N HIS A 137 12.84 0.51 1.20
CA HIS A 137 13.02 0.54 -0.24
C HIS A 137 12.30 1.73 -0.85
N TYR A 138 12.96 2.36 -1.82
CA TYR A 138 12.37 3.46 -2.57
C TYR A 138 11.12 2.99 -3.32
N GLY A 139 9.98 3.63 -3.06
CA GLY A 139 8.68 3.30 -3.64
C GLY A 139 8.54 3.77 -5.08
N ASP A 140 9.38 3.25 -5.98
CA ASP A 140 9.44 3.67 -7.39
C ASP A 140 8.11 3.49 -8.13
N GLY A 141 7.32 2.47 -7.80
CA GLY A 141 5.99 2.28 -8.36
C GLY A 141 5.02 3.40 -7.98
N ASN A 142 5.07 3.88 -6.74
CA ASN A 142 4.29 5.05 -6.31
C ASN A 142 4.70 6.28 -7.11
N VAL A 143 6.00 6.52 -7.27
CA VAL A 143 6.53 7.67 -8.01
C VAL A 143 6.22 7.58 -9.51
N ASN A 144 6.39 6.40 -10.13
CA ASN A 144 6.16 6.19 -11.56
C ASN A 144 4.69 6.38 -11.95
N ILE A 145 3.75 6.04 -11.07
CA ILE A 145 2.30 6.17 -11.34
C ILE A 145 1.78 7.54 -10.93
N LEU A 146 2.16 8.04 -9.75
CA LEU A 146 1.51 9.19 -9.11
C LEU A 146 2.39 10.45 -9.07
N GLY A 147 3.68 10.35 -9.39
CA GLY A 147 4.61 11.48 -9.25
C GLY A 147 4.35 12.64 -10.21
N ASP A 148 3.70 12.38 -11.35
CA ASP A 148 3.28 13.40 -12.32
C ASP A 148 1.82 13.86 -12.12
N GLU A 149 1.09 13.26 -11.18
CA GLU A 149 -0.29 13.61 -10.89
C GLU A 149 -0.34 14.90 -10.06
N SER A 150 -1.00 15.94 -10.58
CA SER A 150 -1.03 17.27 -9.93
C SER A 150 -1.78 17.31 -8.59
N TRP A 151 -2.33 16.18 -8.15
CA TRP A 151 -3.11 16.02 -6.93
C TRP A 151 -2.42 15.10 -5.90
N VAL A 152 -1.19 14.65 -6.16
CA VAL A 152 -0.41 13.81 -5.25
C VAL A 152 0.94 14.45 -4.96
N ASP A 153 1.25 14.59 -3.67
CA ASP A 153 2.61 14.83 -3.18
C ASP A 153 3.16 13.55 -2.54
N ILE A 154 4.45 13.26 -2.72
CA ILE A 154 5.08 12.03 -2.20
C ILE A 154 6.35 12.39 -1.43
N LEU A 155 6.50 11.83 -0.22
CA LEU A 155 7.75 11.81 0.52
C LEU A 155 8.22 10.36 0.68
N ASN A 156 9.46 10.11 0.25
CA ASN A 156 10.24 8.91 0.59
C ASN A 156 11.41 9.40 1.46
N PRO A 157 11.39 9.26 2.80
CA PRO A 157 12.42 9.82 3.64
C PRO A 157 13.80 9.21 3.35
N GLU A 158 14.80 10.05 3.09
CA GLU A 158 16.13 9.58 2.65
C GLU A 158 17.16 9.54 3.79
N SER A 159 16.86 10.15 4.93
CA SER A 159 17.87 10.31 5.99
C SER A 159 18.16 9.01 6.76
N TYR A 160 19.42 8.60 6.77
CA TYR A 160 19.91 7.47 7.60
C TYR A 160 20.11 7.82 9.09
N HIS A 161 19.93 9.08 9.47
CA HIS A 161 20.09 9.54 10.84
C HIS A 161 18.74 9.80 11.49
N ARG A 162 18.44 9.08 12.57
CA ARG A 162 17.14 9.12 13.28
C ARG A 162 16.58 10.53 13.48
N GLN A 163 17.40 11.47 13.95
CA GLN A 163 16.92 12.82 14.25
C GLN A 163 16.53 13.57 12.97
N SER A 164 17.39 13.54 11.96
CA SER A 164 17.15 14.18 10.67
C SER A 164 15.99 13.52 9.91
N TYR A 165 15.85 12.19 9.99
CA TYR A 165 14.71 11.45 9.47
C TYR A 165 13.39 11.94 10.08
N LEU A 166 13.33 12.04 11.41
CA LEU A 166 12.13 12.50 12.10
C LEU A 166 11.82 13.98 11.82
N GLU A 167 12.84 14.81 11.64
CA GLU A 167 12.69 16.21 11.26
C GLU A 167 12.16 16.35 9.83
N GLU A 168 12.67 15.56 8.88
CA GLU A 168 12.21 15.50 7.49
C GLU A 168 10.73 15.11 7.40
N VAL A 169 10.35 13.99 8.02
CA VAL A 169 8.96 13.53 8.07
C VAL A 169 8.07 14.57 8.75
N LYS A 170 8.51 15.14 9.88
CA LYS A 170 7.75 16.17 10.60
C LYS A 170 7.51 17.41 9.73
N GLN A 171 8.55 17.90 9.04
CA GLN A 171 8.43 19.09 8.20
C GLN A 171 7.43 18.88 7.07
N ALA A 172 7.46 17.71 6.42
CA ALA A 172 6.51 17.40 5.35
C ALA A 172 5.06 17.28 5.87
N LEU A 173 4.86 16.59 7.01
CA LEU A 173 3.54 16.45 7.62
C LEU A 173 2.98 17.78 8.17
N ASP A 174 3.85 18.68 8.67
CA ASP A 174 3.42 20.02 9.10
C ASP A 174 3.07 20.93 7.90
N ALA A 175 3.67 20.68 6.73
CA ALA A 175 3.50 21.50 5.52
C ALA A 175 2.34 21.06 4.64
N THR A 176 1.96 19.79 4.65
CA THR A 176 0.90 19.27 3.79
C THR A 176 -0.48 19.81 4.17
N THR A 177 -1.27 20.15 3.15
CA THR A 177 -2.69 20.52 3.29
C THR A 177 -3.59 19.55 2.54
N ALA A 178 -3.09 18.34 2.23
CA ALA A 178 -3.84 17.34 1.49
C ALA A 178 -5.09 16.88 2.24
N ASP A 179 -6.13 16.48 1.49
CA ASP A 179 -7.36 15.96 2.07
C ASP A 179 -7.15 14.61 2.77
N VAL A 180 -6.16 13.84 2.31
CA VAL A 180 -5.76 12.55 2.90
C VAL A 180 -4.25 12.43 3.00
N ILE A 181 -3.79 11.87 4.13
CA ILE A 181 -2.42 11.40 4.29
C ILE A 181 -2.45 9.88 4.19
N ALA A 182 -1.88 9.35 3.12
CA ALA A 182 -1.76 7.91 2.88
C ALA A 182 -0.34 7.45 3.22
N VAL A 183 -0.22 6.31 3.89
CA VAL A 183 1.06 5.84 4.40
C VAL A 183 1.39 4.47 3.81
N SER A 184 2.48 4.40 3.05
CA SER A 184 3.08 3.13 2.62
C SER A 184 4.03 2.68 3.73
N ALA A 185 3.59 1.66 4.47
CA ALA A 185 4.12 1.32 5.78
C ALA A 185 4.97 0.02 5.75
N GLY A 186 6.20 0.13 5.25
CA GLY A 186 7.22 -0.93 5.37
C GLY A 186 7.95 -0.89 6.70
N PHE A 187 8.02 -2.02 7.40
CA PHE A 187 8.69 -2.13 8.71
C PHE A 187 10.09 -2.75 8.64
N ASP A 188 10.65 -2.83 7.45
CA ASP A 188 11.98 -3.35 7.11
C ASP A 188 13.13 -2.40 7.47
N ASN A 189 12.82 -1.19 7.93
CA ASN A 189 13.76 -0.34 8.67
C ASN A 189 14.09 -0.88 10.09
N HIS A 190 13.51 -2.01 10.50
CA HIS A 190 13.79 -2.62 11.81
C HIS A 190 15.24 -3.14 11.89
N ALA A 191 15.91 -2.96 13.04
CA ALA A 191 17.33 -3.28 13.21
C ALA A 191 17.71 -4.77 13.01
N GLN A 192 16.73 -5.66 12.98
CA GLN A 192 16.90 -7.10 12.71
C GLN A 192 16.43 -7.51 11.32
N ASP A 193 15.91 -6.58 10.53
CA ASP A 193 15.58 -6.80 9.13
C ASP A 193 16.81 -6.46 8.28
N TRP A 194 17.07 -7.24 7.24
CA TRP A 194 18.29 -7.15 6.44
C TRP A 194 18.07 -6.58 5.03
N GLY A 195 16.82 -6.23 4.68
CA GLY A 195 16.43 -5.90 3.32
C GLY A 195 16.28 -7.17 2.49
#